data_AF-A0AAW9QYW6-F1
#
_entry.id   AF-A0AAW9QYW6-F1
#
_cell.length_a   1.000
_cell.length_b   1.000
_cell.length_c   1.000
_cell.angle_alpha   90.00
_cell.angle_beta   90.00
_cell.angle_gamma   90.00
#
_symmetry.space_group_name_H-M   'P 1'
#
loop_
_entity.id
_entity.type
_entity.pdbx_description
1 polymer ?
#
loop_
_entity_poly.entity_id
_entity_poly.type
_entity_poly.pdbx_seq_one_letter_code
_entity_poly.pdbx_strand_id
1 'polypeptide(L)'
;MNSPFLLYPILTSISLASALSLHLIPRLGDAGREWSDRLGRAPAIDWVLAYFTLLPPVIAFALDRWSGVAIALAAQISALWGWIWFHEFIHRQRDPGKIHRTTGCLVGAWRNHLAAWITAIVIPVFWFIRLAEIFVYPSLTWLLGFPKYTAGDWVNVSRQKFDGLIGYDLIWCLYCDWMTGVWSLGSEMLRNVESFWCPIRFYPDKKCANCQIDFPDIAGGWVPANGTIEDVEKVLLQKYSSDGDRSWFGHPDRPENREIPAETTGNGHGSDVISDSPREGSIELK
;
A
#
# COMPACT_ATOMS: atom_id res chain seq x y z
N MET A 1 -34.61 21.64 9.68
CA MET A 1 -34.98 20.38 9.00
C MET A 1 -34.41 20.38 7.61
N ASN A 2 -33.15 19.95 7.45
CA ASN A 2 -32.59 19.75 6.11
C ASN A 2 -33.18 18.44 5.60
N SER A 3 -34.01 18.53 4.58
CA SER A 3 -34.62 17.36 3.98
C SER A 3 -33.51 16.45 3.42
N PRO A 4 -33.43 15.16 3.82
CA PRO A 4 -32.42 14.22 3.28
C PRO A 4 -32.44 14.17 1.74
N PHE A 5 -33.57 14.54 1.14
CA PHE A 5 -33.75 14.68 -0.30
C PHE A 5 -32.84 15.75 -0.95
N LEU A 6 -32.38 16.77 -0.23
CA LEU A 6 -31.46 17.78 -0.75
C LEU A 6 -29.99 17.36 -0.64
N LEU A 7 -29.66 16.47 0.31
CA LEU A 7 -28.26 16.06 0.55
C LEU A 7 -27.68 15.30 -0.65
N TYR A 8 -28.43 14.35 -1.20
CA TYR A 8 -28.05 13.57 -2.37
C TYR A 8 -27.65 14.42 -3.60
N PRO A 9 -28.52 15.31 -4.13
CA PRO A 9 -28.19 16.07 -5.33
C PRO A 9 -27.06 17.09 -5.08
N ILE A 10 -26.93 17.62 -3.86
CA ILE A 10 -25.84 18.53 -3.48
C ILE A 10 -24.50 17.78 -3.53
N LEU A 11 -24.39 16.63 -2.84
CA LEU A 11 -23.15 15.86 -2.81
C LEU A 11 -22.74 15.36 -4.20
N THR A 12 -23.72 14.92 -4.99
CA THR A 12 -23.49 14.48 -6.38
C THR A 12 -22.94 15.63 -7.23
N SER A 13 -23.57 16.81 -7.15
CA SER A 13 -23.18 17.98 -7.94
C SER A 13 -21.79 18.50 -7.56
N ILE A 14 -21.51 18.58 -6.25
CA ILE A 14 -20.20 19.00 -5.73
C ILE A 14 -19.10 18.04 -6.21
N SER A 15 -19.36 16.73 -6.17
CA SER A 15 -18.39 15.72 -6.62
C SER A 15 -18.10 15.86 -8.12
N LEU A 16 -19.13 16.00 -8.95
CA LEU A 16 -18.98 16.20 -10.41
C LEU A 16 -18.24 17.51 -10.73
N ALA A 17 -18.60 18.61 -10.07
CA ALA A 17 -17.95 19.90 -10.26
C ALA A 17 -16.46 19.86 -9.86
N SER A 18 -16.13 19.16 -8.78
CA SER A 18 -14.75 18.99 -8.32
C SER A 18 -13.94 18.11 -9.28
N ALA A 19 -14.52 17.00 -9.76
CA ALA A 19 -13.88 16.16 -10.76
C ALA A 19 -13.62 16.92 -12.06
N LEU A 20 -14.59 17.73 -12.52
CA LEU A 20 -14.40 18.62 -13.67
C LEU A 20 -13.27 19.63 -13.42
N SER A 21 -13.20 20.22 -12.23
CA SER A 21 -12.14 21.16 -11.86
C SER A 21 -10.76 20.51 -11.97
N LEU A 22 -10.59 19.28 -11.49
CA LEU A 22 -9.34 18.53 -11.63
C LEU A 22 -8.94 18.29 -13.10
N HIS A 23 -9.90 18.09 -14.00
CA HIS A 23 -9.61 17.98 -15.44
C HIS A 23 -9.22 19.31 -16.10
N LEU A 24 -9.71 20.42 -15.57
CA LEU A 24 -9.44 21.74 -16.13
C LEU A 24 -8.09 22.30 -15.67
N ILE A 25 -7.60 21.90 -14.48
CA ILE A 25 -6.31 22.36 -13.93
C ILE A 25 -5.14 22.19 -14.94
N PRO A 26 -4.89 21.00 -15.53
CA PRO A 26 -3.82 20.83 -16.52
C PRO A 26 -3.94 21.71 -17.78
N ARG A 27 -5.15 22.20 -18.08
CA ARG A 27 -5.43 23.03 -19.26
C ARG A 27 -5.07 24.50 -19.05
N LEU A 28 -4.70 24.90 -17.83
CA LEU A 28 -4.27 26.26 -17.49
C LEU A 28 -2.80 26.56 -17.84
N GLY A 29 -2.14 25.71 -18.62
CA GLY A 29 -0.74 25.87 -19.03
C GLY A 29 0.25 25.08 -18.16
N ASP A 30 1.53 25.47 -18.16
CA ASP A 30 2.60 24.75 -17.45
C ASP A 30 2.38 24.70 -15.95
N ALA A 31 1.99 25.83 -15.34
CA ALA A 31 1.67 25.88 -13.91
C ALA A 31 0.52 24.91 -13.57
N GLY A 32 -0.52 24.85 -14.41
CA GLY A 32 -1.63 23.92 -14.23
C GLY A 32 -1.20 22.46 -14.28
N ARG A 33 -0.30 22.11 -15.22
CA ARG A 33 0.27 20.75 -15.31
C ARG A 33 1.09 20.40 -14.07
N GLU A 34 1.93 21.31 -13.60
CA GLU A 34 2.72 21.12 -12.38
C GLU A 34 1.83 20.89 -11.15
N TRP A 35 0.77 21.70 -11.01
CA TRP A 35 -0.21 21.53 -9.94
C TRP A 35 -0.92 20.18 -10.03
N SER A 36 -1.35 19.77 -11.22
CA SER A 36 -1.97 18.45 -11.42
C SER A 36 -1.02 17.32 -11.07
N ASP A 37 0.26 17.42 -11.42
CA ASP A 37 1.27 16.42 -11.12
C ASP A 37 1.54 16.33 -9.61
N ARG A 38 1.52 17.47 -8.89
CA ARG A 38 1.59 17.50 -7.43
C ARG A 38 0.38 16.83 -6.80
N LEU A 39 -0.84 17.15 -7.25
CA LEU A 39 -2.08 16.51 -6.76
C LEU A 39 -2.12 15.00 -7.03
N GLY A 40 -1.36 14.53 -8.02
CA GLY A 40 -1.19 13.11 -8.34
C GLY A 40 -0.23 12.35 -7.44
N ARG A 41 0.42 12.99 -6.45
CA ARG A 41 1.45 12.36 -5.59
C ARG A 41 1.17 12.61 -4.12
N ALA A 42 1.58 11.68 -3.26
CA ALA A 42 1.51 11.89 -1.81
C ALA A 42 2.43 13.06 -1.38
N PRO A 43 2.00 13.87 -0.40
CA PRO A 43 0.78 13.74 0.39
C PRO A 43 -0.48 14.37 -0.24
N ALA A 44 -0.35 15.11 -1.36
CA ALA A 44 -1.46 15.85 -1.94
C ALA A 44 -2.59 14.95 -2.47
N ILE A 45 -2.24 13.79 -3.04
CA ILE A 45 -3.24 12.83 -3.50
C ILE A 45 -4.10 12.27 -2.37
N ASP A 46 -3.55 12.14 -1.16
CA ASP A 46 -4.31 11.69 0.01
C ASP A 46 -5.44 12.68 0.31
N TRP A 47 -5.20 13.99 0.16
CA TRP A 47 -6.25 14.99 0.32
C TRP A 47 -7.33 14.90 -0.76
N VAL A 48 -6.93 14.70 -2.02
CA VAL A 48 -7.87 14.54 -3.14
C VAL A 48 -8.75 13.31 -2.92
N LEU A 49 -8.14 12.17 -2.59
CA LEU A 49 -8.89 10.93 -2.33
C LEU A 49 -9.75 11.07 -1.09
N ALA A 50 -9.25 11.61 0.01
CA ALA A 50 -10.03 11.82 1.23
C ALA A 50 -11.24 12.72 0.96
N TYR A 51 -11.07 13.77 0.17
CA TYR A 51 -12.16 14.64 -0.27
C TYR A 51 -13.26 13.88 -1.03
N PHE A 52 -12.89 12.97 -1.94
CA PHE A 52 -13.87 12.22 -2.73
C PHE A 52 -14.46 11.02 -1.99
N THR A 53 -13.69 10.31 -1.16
CA THR A 53 -14.09 9.00 -0.61
C THR A 53 -14.46 9.04 0.87
N LEU A 54 -13.77 9.83 1.69
CA LEU A 54 -13.97 9.84 3.15
C LEU A 54 -14.84 11.01 3.63
N LEU A 55 -14.61 12.20 3.09
CA LEU A 55 -15.26 13.43 3.55
C LEU A 55 -16.79 13.40 3.38
N PRO A 56 -17.37 12.94 2.24
CA PRO A 56 -18.82 12.97 2.07
C PRO A 56 -19.54 12.05 3.07
N PRO A 57 -19.13 10.78 3.29
CA PRO A 57 -19.72 9.93 4.33
C PRO A 57 -19.56 10.51 5.74
N VAL A 58 -18.42 11.11 6.08
CA VAL A 58 -18.19 11.71 7.42
C VAL A 58 -19.12 12.90 7.67
N ILE A 59 -19.21 13.83 6.72
CA ILE A 59 -20.12 14.99 6.82
C ILE A 59 -21.57 14.51 6.87
N ALA A 60 -21.95 13.57 6.01
CA ALA A 60 -23.31 13.06 5.98
C ALA A 60 -23.68 12.30 7.26
N PHE A 61 -22.74 11.57 7.87
CA PHE A 61 -22.93 10.95 9.18
C PHE A 61 -23.17 11.98 10.28
N ALA A 62 -22.46 13.11 10.27
CA ALA A 62 -22.66 14.18 11.24
C ALA A 62 -24.06 14.83 11.08
N LEU A 63 -24.57 14.94 9.85
CA LEU A 63 -25.87 15.56 9.56
C LEU A 63 -27.07 14.64 9.79
N ASP A 64 -26.97 13.38 9.37
CA ASP A 64 -28.10 12.44 9.32
C ASP A 64 -27.70 10.99 9.69
N ARG A 65 -26.64 10.81 10.47
CA ARG A 65 -26.18 9.50 10.96
C ARG A 65 -26.02 8.48 9.82
N TRP A 66 -26.44 7.24 10.02
CA TRP A 66 -26.26 6.16 9.04
C TRP A 66 -27.08 6.34 7.76
N SER A 67 -28.25 7.00 7.80
CA SER A 67 -28.99 7.33 6.57
C SER A 67 -28.23 8.35 5.73
N GLY A 68 -27.58 9.32 6.37
CA GLY A 68 -26.65 10.23 5.71
C GLY A 68 -25.51 9.51 5.00
N VAL A 69 -24.87 8.53 5.66
CA VAL A 69 -23.81 7.71 5.05
C VAL A 69 -24.32 6.99 3.80
N ALA A 70 -25.49 6.34 3.87
CA ALA A 70 -26.08 5.66 2.71
C ALA A 70 -26.36 6.64 1.55
N ILE A 71 -26.87 7.83 1.86
CA ILE A 71 -27.09 8.91 0.88
C ILE A 71 -25.78 9.37 0.23
N ALA A 72 -24.72 9.54 1.02
CA ALA A 72 -23.41 9.95 0.53
C ALA A 72 -22.79 8.91 -0.40
N LEU A 73 -22.87 7.62 -0.04
CA LEU A 73 -22.39 6.52 -0.88
C LEU A 73 -23.17 6.46 -2.21
N ALA A 74 -24.50 6.60 -2.16
CA ALA A 74 -25.33 6.66 -3.37
C ALA A 74 -24.95 7.87 -4.26
N ALA A 75 -24.68 9.02 -3.66
CA ALA A 75 -24.24 10.22 -4.38
C ALA A 75 -22.86 10.04 -5.02
N GLN A 76 -21.90 9.43 -4.31
CA GLN A 76 -20.57 9.12 -4.84
C GLN A 76 -20.63 8.16 -6.03
N ILE A 77 -21.41 7.07 -5.91
CA ILE A 77 -21.61 6.11 -7.00
C ILE A 77 -22.24 6.80 -8.22
N SER A 78 -23.23 7.68 -7.99
CA SER A 78 -23.92 8.38 -9.08
C SER A 78 -23.02 9.42 -9.74
N ALA A 79 -22.21 10.15 -8.98
CA ALA A 79 -21.22 11.08 -9.52
C ALA A 79 -20.14 10.34 -10.32
N LEU A 80 -19.66 9.19 -9.82
CA LEU A 80 -18.72 8.33 -10.52
C LEU A 80 -19.29 7.88 -11.89
N TRP A 81 -20.50 7.33 -11.91
CA TRP A 81 -21.13 6.91 -13.17
C TRP A 81 -21.42 8.08 -14.12
N GLY A 82 -21.89 9.21 -13.60
CA GLY A 82 -22.11 10.41 -14.38
C GLY A 82 -20.81 10.92 -15.03
N TRP A 83 -19.71 10.92 -14.27
CA TRP A 83 -18.39 11.27 -14.79
C TRP A 83 -17.91 10.27 -15.84
N ILE A 84 -18.01 8.96 -15.58
CA ILE A 84 -17.62 7.90 -16.53
C ILE A 84 -18.35 8.12 -17.87
N TRP A 85 -19.67 8.23 -17.82
CA TRP A 85 -20.50 8.39 -19.01
C TRP A 85 -20.15 9.66 -19.79
N PHE A 86 -20.00 10.79 -19.10
CA PHE A 86 -19.64 12.06 -19.71
C PHE A 86 -18.23 12.03 -20.32
N HIS A 87 -17.27 11.45 -19.61
CA HIS A 87 -15.89 11.31 -20.07
C HIS A 87 -15.80 10.42 -21.31
N GLU A 88 -16.51 9.28 -21.34
CA GLU A 88 -16.60 8.42 -22.52
C GLU A 88 -17.29 9.14 -23.68
N PHE A 89 -18.36 9.88 -23.43
CA PHE A 89 -19.09 10.61 -24.45
C PHE A 89 -18.21 11.66 -25.16
N ILE A 90 -17.45 12.46 -24.40
CA ILE A 90 -16.52 13.46 -24.95
C ILE A 90 -15.45 12.80 -25.81
N HIS A 91 -14.95 11.63 -25.39
CA HIS A 91 -13.83 10.96 -26.05
C HIS A 91 -14.26 9.86 -27.02
N ARG A 92 -15.55 9.75 -27.35
CA ARG A 92 -16.11 8.66 -28.19
C ARG A 92 -15.45 8.46 -29.55
N GLN A 93 -14.82 9.49 -30.10
CA GLN A 93 -14.16 9.45 -31.42
C GLN A 93 -12.77 8.82 -31.35
N ARG A 94 -12.18 8.72 -30.15
CA ARG A 94 -10.97 7.97 -29.89
C ARG A 94 -11.42 6.59 -29.47
N ASP A 95 -11.38 5.61 -30.38
CA ASP A 95 -11.64 4.20 -30.03
C ASP A 95 -10.32 3.41 -29.99
N PRO A 96 -9.57 3.47 -28.87
CA PRO A 96 -8.33 2.75 -28.67
C PRO A 96 -8.53 1.26 -28.28
N GLY A 97 -9.79 0.80 -28.17
CA GLY A 97 -10.11 -0.44 -27.47
C GLY A 97 -10.32 -0.21 -25.96
N LYS A 98 -11.09 -1.11 -25.32
CA LYS A 98 -11.52 -1.01 -23.92
C LYS A 98 -11.11 -2.25 -23.13
N ILE A 99 -10.43 -2.08 -22.00
CA ILE A 99 -9.98 -3.17 -21.12
C ILE A 99 -11.21 -3.90 -20.57
N HIS A 100 -12.17 -3.19 -19.98
CA HIS A 100 -13.37 -3.81 -19.41
C HIS A 100 -14.21 -4.58 -20.44
N ARG A 101 -14.19 -4.16 -21.71
CA ARG A 101 -14.87 -4.88 -22.79
C ARG A 101 -14.14 -6.18 -23.09
N THR A 102 -12.81 -6.13 -23.20
CA THR A 102 -11.98 -7.29 -23.45
C THR A 102 -12.08 -8.30 -22.30
N THR A 103 -11.92 -7.86 -21.05
CA THR A 103 -12.09 -8.74 -19.88
C THR A 103 -13.53 -9.25 -19.78
N GLY A 104 -14.52 -8.42 -20.07
CA GLY A 104 -15.93 -8.82 -20.16
C GLY A 104 -16.19 -9.91 -21.21
N CYS A 105 -15.51 -9.88 -22.35
CA CYS A 105 -15.56 -10.97 -23.34
C CYS A 105 -14.90 -12.25 -22.83
N LEU A 106 -13.81 -12.15 -22.05
CA LEU A 106 -13.07 -13.30 -21.53
C LEU A 106 -13.80 -14.02 -20.37
N VAL A 107 -14.35 -13.28 -19.41
CA VAL A 107 -14.94 -13.87 -18.19
C VAL A 107 -16.46 -13.68 -18.08
N GLY A 108 -17.07 -12.97 -19.02
CA GLY A 108 -18.47 -12.56 -18.99
C GLY A 108 -18.65 -11.18 -18.38
N ALA A 109 -19.38 -10.29 -19.08
CA ALA A 109 -19.54 -8.88 -18.71
C ALA A 109 -20.08 -8.68 -17.29
N TRP A 110 -21.09 -9.47 -16.90
CA TRP A 110 -21.66 -9.43 -15.54
C TRP A 110 -20.64 -9.83 -14.47
N ARG A 111 -19.90 -10.93 -14.69
CA ARG A 111 -18.89 -11.42 -13.74
C ARG A 111 -17.75 -10.43 -13.58
N ASN A 112 -17.30 -9.85 -14.70
CA ASN A 112 -16.29 -8.79 -14.69
C ASN A 112 -16.76 -7.57 -13.88
N HIS A 113 -17.99 -7.11 -14.11
CA HIS A 113 -18.52 -5.93 -13.43
C HIS A 113 -18.71 -6.17 -11.92
N LEU A 114 -19.30 -7.31 -11.55
CA LEU A 114 -19.48 -7.67 -10.15
C LEU A 114 -18.14 -7.82 -9.43
N ALA A 115 -17.14 -8.45 -10.06
CA ALA A 115 -15.81 -8.58 -9.49
C ALA A 115 -15.17 -7.22 -9.18
N ALA A 116 -15.26 -6.26 -10.10
CA ALA A 116 -14.74 -4.91 -9.87
C ALA A 116 -15.38 -4.24 -8.64
N TRP A 117 -16.70 -4.36 -8.46
CA TRP A 117 -17.38 -3.79 -7.30
C TRP A 117 -17.09 -4.53 -5.99
N ILE A 118 -16.94 -5.85 -6.03
CA ILE A 118 -16.49 -6.60 -4.86
C ILE A 118 -15.09 -6.13 -4.43
N THR A 119 -14.18 -5.93 -5.38
CA THR A 119 -12.84 -5.39 -5.07
C THR A 119 -12.89 -3.97 -4.53
N ALA A 120 -13.82 -3.13 -5.00
CA ALA A 120 -13.99 -1.78 -4.49
C ALA A 120 -14.33 -1.73 -2.97
N ILE A 121 -14.89 -2.81 -2.40
CA ILE A 121 -15.13 -2.93 -0.96
C ILE A 121 -13.83 -2.87 -0.15
N VAL A 122 -12.67 -3.13 -0.75
CA VAL A 122 -11.36 -3.08 -0.08
C VAL A 122 -10.84 -1.65 0.08
N ILE A 123 -11.45 -0.63 -0.55
CA ILE A 123 -11.03 0.78 -0.42
C ILE A 123 -10.84 1.24 1.04
N PRO A 124 -11.76 0.95 2.00
CA PRO A 124 -11.57 1.32 3.41
C PRO A 124 -10.35 0.63 4.04
N VAL A 125 -10.02 -0.60 3.64
CA VAL A 125 -8.83 -1.32 4.13
C VAL A 125 -7.56 -0.59 3.72
N PHE A 126 -7.47 -0.14 2.46
CA PHE A 126 -6.32 0.66 2.00
C PHE A 126 -6.23 2.02 2.70
N TRP A 127 -7.35 2.62 3.07
CA TRP A 127 -7.34 3.81 3.92
C TRP A 127 -6.75 3.53 5.30
N PHE A 128 -7.10 2.41 5.94
CA PHE A 128 -6.49 2.04 7.22
C PHE A 128 -4.98 1.81 7.11
N ILE A 129 -4.53 1.12 6.05
CA ILE A 129 -3.09 0.95 5.77
C ILE A 129 -2.44 2.33 5.60
N ARG A 130 -3.02 3.19 4.75
CA ARG A 130 -2.49 4.52 4.48
C ARG A 130 -2.41 5.40 5.74
N LEU A 131 -3.41 5.33 6.62
CA LEU A 131 -3.38 6.02 7.91
C LEU A 131 -2.29 5.47 8.83
N ALA A 132 -2.05 4.15 8.84
CA ALA A 132 -0.95 3.56 9.59
C ALA A 132 0.42 4.03 9.07
N GLU A 133 0.60 4.12 7.75
CA GLU A 133 1.82 4.67 7.14
C GLU A 133 2.06 6.13 7.54
N ILE A 134 1.00 6.93 7.69
CA ILE A 134 1.08 8.36 8.01
C ILE A 134 1.28 8.61 9.52
N PHE A 135 0.65 7.81 10.38
CA PHE A 135 0.61 8.08 11.83
C PHE A 135 1.46 7.11 12.66
N VAL A 136 1.48 5.82 12.29
CA VAL A 136 2.17 4.78 13.06
C VAL A 136 3.64 4.72 12.69
N TYR A 137 3.96 4.60 11.39
CA TYR A 137 5.36 4.42 10.97
C TYR A 137 6.27 5.60 11.35
N PRO A 138 5.87 6.88 11.21
CA PRO A 138 6.72 8.01 11.63
C PRO A 138 7.01 8.01 13.13
N SER A 139 6.12 7.44 13.95
CA SER A 139 6.37 7.24 15.38
C SER A 139 7.51 6.24 15.60
N LEU A 140 7.61 5.18 14.78
CA LEU A 140 8.73 4.23 14.81
C LEU A 140 10.02 4.85 14.27
N THR A 141 9.94 5.68 13.23
CA THR A 141 11.08 6.47 12.75
C THR A 141 11.64 7.36 13.86
N TRP A 142 10.78 8.03 14.62
CA TRP A 142 11.20 8.93 15.70
C TRP A 142 11.75 8.17 16.92
N LEU A 143 11.07 7.11 17.35
CA LEU A 143 11.45 6.34 18.55
C LEU A 143 12.65 5.43 18.32
N LEU A 144 12.69 4.75 17.16
CA LEU A 144 13.62 3.67 16.87
C LEU A 144 14.56 4.03 15.73
N GLY A 145 14.50 5.21 15.12
CA GLY A 145 15.39 5.57 14.01
C GLY A 145 15.26 4.65 12.80
N PHE A 146 14.04 4.16 12.51
CA PHE A 146 13.74 3.48 11.25
C PHE A 146 13.97 4.40 10.05
N PRO A 147 14.21 3.84 8.84
CA PRO A 147 14.41 4.66 7.65
C PRO A 147 13.20 5.53 7.34
N LYS A 148 13.45 6.68 6.73
CA LYS A 148 12.41 7.60 6.26
C LYS A 148 12.14 7.34 4.79
N TYR A 149 10.88 7.15 4.44
CA TYR A 149 10.45 6.99 3.05
C TYR A 149 9.74 8.24 2.53
N THR A 150 10.13 8.65 1.32
CA THR A 150 9.41 9.69 0.59
C THR A 150 8.13 9.10 0.01
N ALA A 151 6.99 9.28 0.69
CA ALA A 151 5.73 8.64 0.31
C ALA A 151 5.30 8.90 -1.15
N GLY A 152 5.66 10.05 -1.74
CA GLY A 152 5.33 10.39 -3.12
C GLY A 152 6.00 9.51 -4.18
N ASP A 153 7.12 8.87 -3.85
CA ASP A 153 7.82 7.94 -4.76
C ASP A 153 7.07 6.61 -4.89
N TRP A 154 6.20 6.30 -3.93
CA TRP A 154 5.44 5.06 -3.86
C TRP A 154 3.96 5.29 -4.14
N VAL A 155 3.35 6.26 -3.45
CA VAL A 155 1.93 6.57 -3.53
C VAL A 155 1.74 7.74 -4.48
N ASN A 156 1.50 7.41 -5.74
CA ASN A 156 1.15 8.35 -6.79
C ASN A 156 0.23 7.71 -7.83
N VAL A 157 -0.42 8.55 -8.63
CA VAL A 157 -1.18 8.12 -9.81
C VAL A 157 -0.61 8.75 -11.08
N SER A 158 -0.36 7.91 -12.05
CA SER A 158 0.23 8.25 -13.33
C SER A 158 -0.56 7.73 -14.53
N ARG A 159 -1.53 6.81 -14.31
CA ARG A 159 -2.30 6.16 -15.39
C ARG A 159 -3.12 7.14 -16.23
N GLN A 160 -3.49 8.30 -15.72
CA GLN A 160 -4.10 9.38 -16.51
C GLN A 160 -3.22 9.90 -17.66
N LYS A 161 -1.92 9.56 -17.65
CA LYS A 161 -0.96 9.90 -18.71
C LYS A 161 -0.87 8.82 -19.80
N PHE A 162 -1.46 7.65 -19.59
CA PHE A 162 -1.50 6.58 -20.58
C PHE A 162 -2.52 6.92 -21.66
N ASP A 163 -2.08 6.99 -22.92
CA ASP A 163 -2.97 7.33 -24.02
C ASP A 163 -4.00 6.23 -24.26
N GLY A 164 -5.25 6.64 -24.43
CA GLY A 164 -6.38 5.75 -24.66
C GLY A 164 -7.12 5.24 -23.41
N LEU A 165 -6.66 5.52 -22.19
CA LEU A 165 -7.50 5.26 -21.00
C LEU A 165 -8.64 6.28 -20.91
N ILE A 166 -9.88 5.79 -21.07
CA ILE A 166 -11.08 6.62 -21.12
C ILE A 166 -12.13 6.08 -20.15
N GLY A 167 -12.74 6.98 -19.37
CA GLY A 167 -13.96 6.71 -18.61
C GLY A 167 -13.79 5.59 -17.60
N TYR A 168 -14.50 4.47 -17.80
CA TYR A 168 -14.49 3.34 -16.88
C TYR A 168 -13.07 2.78 -16.71
N ASP A 169 -12.33 2.55 -17.80
CA ASP A 169 -10.97 1.99 -17.68
C ASP A 169 -10.02 2.95 -16.97
N LEU A 170 -10.14 4.26 -17.23
CA LEU A 170 -9.31 5.27 -16.58
C LEU A 170 -9.48 5.26 -15.06
N ILE A 171 -10.72 5.30 -14.55
CA ILE A 171 -10.95 5.39 -13.11
C ILE A 171 -10.47 4.14 -12.36
N TRP A 172 -10.68 2.94 -12.93
CA TRP A 172 -10.20 1.72 -12.30
C TRP A 172 -8.69 1.57 -12.38
N CYS A 173 -8.06 2.05 -13.47
CA CYS A 173 -6.61 2.10 -13.53
C CYS A 173 -6.03 3.07 -12.48
N LEU A 174 -6.65 4.22 -12.24
CA LEU A 174 -6.21 5.15 -11.17
C LEU A 174 -6.37 4.53 -9.78
N TYR A 175 -7.47 3.83 -9.54
CA TYR A 175 -7.67 3.07 -8.31
C TYR A 175 -6.57 2.03 -8.09
N CYS A 176 -6.27 1.22 -9.11
CA CYS A 176 -5.22 0.21 -9.04
C CYS A 176 -3.84 0.84 -8.81
N ASP A 177 -3.51 1.93 -9.47
CA ASP A 177 -2.22 2.62 -9.33
C ASP A 177 -2.00 3.09 -7.89
N TRP A 178 -3.00 3.76 -7.31
CA TRP A 178 -2.96 4.19 -5.90
C TRP A 178 -2.86 3.00 -4.94
N MET A 179 -3.72 2.00 -5.11
CA MET A 179 -3.78 0.82 -4.25
C MET A 179 -2.45 0.06 -4.21
N THR A 180 -1.85 -0.16 -5.38
CA THR A 180 -0.54 -0.80 -5.49
C THR A 180 0.55 0.04 -4.82
N GLY A 181 0.54 1.35 -5.00
CA GLY A 181 1.48 2.26 -4.33
C GLY A 181 1.40 2.19 -2.80
N VAL A 182 0.19 2.19 -2.24
CA VAL A 182 -0.05 2.02 -0.80
C VAL A 182 0.46 0.66 -0.33
N TRP A 183 0.07 -0.43 -1.01
CA TRP A 183 0.53 -1.77 -0.62
C TRP A 183 2.06 -1.90 -0.65
N SER A 184 2.71 -1.40 -1.70
CA SER A 184 4.16 -1.46 -1.84
C SER A 184 4.89 -0.67 -0.76
N LEU A 185 4.43 0.54 -0.41
CA LEU A 185 5.00 1.32 0.68
C LEU A 185 4.81 0.63 2.02
N GLY A 186 3.60 0.13 2.31
CA GLY A 186 3.31 -0.62 3.52
C GLY A 186 4.17 -1.88 3.65
N SER A 187 4.38 -2.63 2.57
CA SER A 187 5.30 -3.78 2.56
C SER A 187 6.73 -3.37 2.86
N GLU A 188 7.23 -2.29 2.28
CA GLU A 188 8.59 -1.77 2.55
C GLU A 188 8.75 -1.36 4.03
N MET A 189 7.74 -0.68 4.58
CA MET A 189 7.71 -0.34 6.01
C MET A 189 7.69 -1.61 6.89
N LEU A 190 6.88 -2.61 6.52
CA LEU A 190 6.77 -3.87 7.25
C LEU A 190 8.07 -4.69 7.20
N ARG A 191 8.83 -4.66 6.10
CA ARG A 191 10.16 -5.30 6.02
C ARG A 191 11.09 -4.83 7.12
N ASN A 192 11.12 -3.51 7.38
CA ASN A 192 11.93 -2.95 8.46
C ASN A 192 11.44 -3.39 9.84
N VAL A 193 10.13 -3.34 10.06
CA VAL A 193 9.51 -3.78 11.33
C VAL A 193 9.88 -5.23 11.60
N GLU A 194 9.65 -6.13 10.65
CA GLU A 194 9.86 -7.57 10.84
C GLU A 194 11.35 -7.91 11.01
N SER A 195 12.23 -7.31 10.20
CA SER A 195 13.68 -7.55 10.29
C SER A 195 14.30 -6.98 11.57
N PHE A 196 13.67 -5.97 12.18
CA PHE A 196 14.12 -5.39 13.44
C PHE A 196 13.60 -6.17 14.65
N TRP A 197 12.32 -6.54 14.66
CA TRP A 197 11.69 -7.16 15.84
C TRP A 197 11.83 -8.68 15.90
N CYS A 198 11.82 -9.37 14.75
CA CYS A 198 11.69 -10.82 14.71
C CYS A 198 12.37 -11.43 13.48
N PRO A 199 13.72 -11.43 13.39
CA PRO A 199 14.45 -12.05 12.29
C PRO A 199 14.50 -13.58 12.44
N ILE A 200 13.34 -14.23 12.55
CA ILE A 200 13.18 -15.68 12.76
C ILE A 200 12.33 -16.25 11.62
N ARG A 201 12.82 -17.29 10.97
CA ARG A 201 12.06 -18.00 9.93
C ARG A 201 10.81 -18.65 10.52
N PHE A 202 9.74 -18.65 9.75
CA PHE A 202 8.50 -19.31 10.15
C PHE A 202 8.64 -20.84 10.06
N TYR A 203 8.03 -21.58 10.99
CA TYR A 203 8.03 -23.05 11.00
C TYR A 203 7.51 -23.68 9.71
N PRO A 204 6.40 -23.22 9.09
CA PRO A 204 6.00 -23.76 7.81
C PRO A 204 6.91 -23.19 6.72
N ASP A 205 7.74 -24.04 6.10
CA ASP A 205 8.60 -23.66 4.97
C ASP A 205 7.81 -22.99 3.84
N LYS A 206 6.55 -23.40 3.66
CA LYS A 206 5.65 -22.80 2.66
C LYS A 206 5.37 -21.33 2.94
N LYS A 207 5.28 -20.91 4.21
CA LYS A 207 5.12 -19.50 4.56
C LYS A 207 6.37 -18.71 4.18
N CYS A 208 7.56 -19.22 4.54
CA CYS A 208 8.82 -18.62 4.14
C CYS A 208 8.95 -18.49 2.61
N ALA A 209 8.61 -19.54 1.86
CA ALA A 209 8.64 -19.54 0.40
C ALA A 209 7.65 -18.54 -0.23
N ASN A 210 6.49 -18.32 0.39
CA ASN A 210 5.53 -17.32 -0.08
C ASN A 210 5.98 -15.89 0.29
N CYS A 211 6.61 -15.71 1.45
CA CYS A 211 7.04 -14.41 1.97
C CYS A 211 8.37 -13.92 1.39
N GLN A 212 9.23 -14.79 0.87
CA GLN A 212 10.59 -14.41 0.42
C GLN A 212 10.63 -13.29 -0.64
N ILE A 213 9.57 -13.14 -1.44
CA ILE A 213 9.46 -12.05 -2.43
C ILE A 213 9.38 -10.69 -1.71
N ASP A 214 8.63 -10.65 -0.62
CA ASP A 214 8.45 -9.45 0.19
C ASP A 214 9.43 -9.35 1.35
N PHE A 215 10.13 -10.42 1.72
CA PHE A 215 11.06 -10.47 2.84
C PHE A 215 12.31 -11.23 2.42
N PRO A 216 13.18 -10.62 1.59
CA PRO A 216 14.36 -11.29 1.04
C PRO A 216 15.34 -11.75 2.13
N ASP A 217 15.33 -11.09 3.29
CA ASP A 217 16.16 -11.43 4.46
C ASP A 217 15.87 -12.83 5.03
N ILE A 218 14.69 -13.42 4.72
CA ILE A 218 14.37 -14.80 5.10
C ILE A 218 15.47 -15.77 4.63
N ALA A 219 15.97 -15.61 3.40
CA ALA A 219 16.88 -16.58 2.79
C ALA A 219 18.32 -16.49 3.33
N GLY A 220 18.76 -15.34 3.85
CA GLY A 220 20.18 -15.10 4.16
C GLY A 220 20.48 -14.24 5.39
N GLY A 221 19.47 -13.81 6.14
CA GLY A 221 19.67 -12.99 7.33
C GLY A 221 18.87 -13.42 8.57
N TRP A 222 17.78 -14.16 8.40
CA TRP A 222 16.96 -14.63 9.52
C TRP A 222 17.44 -15.96 10.10
N VAL A 223 17.28 -16.11 11.40
CA VAL A 223 17.58 -17.33 12.16
C VAL A 223 16.64 -18.46 11.72
N PRO A 224 17.12 -19.71 11.57
CA PRO A 224 16.27 -20.87 11.31
C PRO A 224 15.12 -21.02 12.32
N ALA A 225 14.00 -21.61 11.91
CA ALA A 225 12.84 -21.82 12.78
C ALA A 225 13.13 -22.72 14.00
N ASN A 226 14.22 -23.51 13.94
CA ASN A 226 14.72 -24.36 15.00
C ASN A 226 15.98 -23.79 15.71
N GLY A 227 16.33 -22.53 15.46
CA GLY A 227 17.42 -21.84 16.16
C GLY A 227 17.04 -21.43 17.58
N THR A 228 17.96 -20.77 18.28
CA THR A 228 17.78 -20.34 19.67
C THR A 228 17.63 -18.82 19.81
N ILE A 229 17.30 -18.34 21.01
CA ILE A 229 17.22 -16.89 21.28
C ILE A 229 18.61 -16.25 21.23
N GLU A 230 19.66 -16.98 21.58
CA GLU A 230 21.05 -16.52 21.47
C GLU A 230 21.43 -16.28 20.00
N ASP A 231 20.95 -17.12 19.07
CA ASP A 231 21.14 -16.90 17.63
C ASP A 231 20.48 -15.59 17.17
N VAL A 232 19.28 -15.31 17.68
CA VAL A 232 18.53 -14.07 17.37
C VAL A 232 19.25 -12.85 17.93
N GLU A 233 19.67 -12.89 19.18
CA GLU A 233 20.44 -11.81 19.81
C GLU A 233 21.71 -11.51 19.02
N LYS A 234 22.44 -12.56 18.62
CA LYS A 234 23.65 -12.43 17.79
C LYS A 234 23.35 -11.72 16.46
N VAL A 235 22.29 -12.11 15.76
CA VAL A 235 21.88 -11.47 14.49
C VAL A 235 21.53 -10.00 14.73
N LEU A 236 20.76 -9.70 15.78
CA LEU A 236 20.36 -8.32 16.09
C LEU A 236 21.56 -7.44 16.45
N LEU A 237 22.47 -7.92 17.30
CA LEU A 237 23.72 -7.21 17.62
C LEU A 237 24.59 -7.02 16.39
N GLN A 238 24.72 -8.05 15.55
CA GLN A 238 25.48 -7.94 14.31
C GLN A 238 24.89 -6.91 13.34
N LYS A 239 23.57 -6.85 13.23
CA LYS A 239 22.89 -6.03 12.20
C LYS A 239 22.53 -4.62 12.67
N TYR A 240 22.45 -4.37 13.98
CA TYR A 240 21.96 -3.09 14.53
C TYR A 240 22.83 -2.48 15.63
N SER A 241 24.01 -3.03 15.94
CA SER A 241 24.92 -2.45 16.95
C SER A 241 25.53 -1.11 16.54
N SER A 242 25.63 -0.81 15.24
CA SER A 242 26.17 0.47 14.79
C SER A 242 25.12 1.57 14.88
N ASP A 243 25.50 2.72 15.45
CA ASP A 243 24.65 3.90 15.48
C ASP A 243 24.24 4.34 14.06
N GLY A 244 22.92 4.43 13.84
CA GLY A 244 22.33 5.26 12.79
C GLY A 244 21.36 4.56 11.83
N ASP A 245 21.61 3.31 11.42
CA ASP A 245 20.84 2.68 10.35
C ASP A 245 20.12 1.41 10.80
N ARG A 246 18.78 1.51 10.90
CA ARG A 246 17.89 0.41 11.26
C ARG A 246 17.02 -0.07 10.11
N SER A 247 17.49 0.10 8.88
CA SER A 247 16.86 -0.49 7.70
C SER A 247 16.95 -2.02 7.74
N TRP A 248 16.10 -2.74 6.99
CA TRP A 248 16.19 -4.21 6.87
C TRP A 248 17.53 -4.67 6.23
N PHE A 249 17.92 -5.93 6.37
CA PHE A 249 19.32 -6.37 6.22
C PHE A 249 19.93 -6.16 4.83
N GLY A 250 19.15 -6.33 3.76
CA GLY A 250 19.56 -6.08 2.38
C GLY A 250 19.07 -4.75 1.79
N HIS A 251 18.66 -3.78 2.63
CA HIS A 251 18.17 -2.48 2.14
C HIS A 251 19.25 -1.79 1.27
N PRO A 252 18.95 -1.30 0.05
CA PRO A 252 19.97 -0.74 -0.87
C PRO A 252 20.76 0.44 -0.30
N ASP A 253 20.13 1.23 0.57
CA ASP A 253 20.78 2.38 1.21
C ASP A 253 21.67 2.01 2.40
N ARG A 254 21.70 0.73 2.82
CA ARG A 254 22.62 0.28 3.86
C ARG A 254 24.04 0.25 3.32
N PRO A 255 25.02 0.83 4.02
CA PRO A 255 26.42 0.68 3.65
C PRO A 255 26.78 -0.81 3.73
N GLU A 256 27.05 -1.44 2.59
CA GLU A 256 27.51 -2.83 2.52
C GLU A 256 28.74 -3.00 3.43
N ASN A 257 28.67 -3.97 4.35
CA ASN A 257 29.79 -4.42 5.17
C ASN A 257 30.51 -3.32 5.98
N ARG A 258 29.95 -2.97 7.14
CA ARG A 258 30.84 -2.77 8.30
C ARG A 258 31.21 -4.14 8.82
N GLU A 259 32.39 -4.63 8.46
CA GLU A 259 33.05 -5.71 9.20
C GLU A 259 33.03 -5.31 10.68
N ILE A 260 32.43 -6.17 11.52
CA ILE A 260 32.50 -6.02 12.96
C ILE A 260 33.99 -6.07 13.31
N PRO A 261 34.57 -5.06 13.99
CA PRO A 261 35.93 -5.15 14.48
C PRO A 261 36.05 -6.42 15.32
N ALA A 262 36.94 -7.32 14.90
CA ALA A 262 37.21 -8.57 15.59
C ALA A 262 37.93 -8.28 16.92
N GLU A 263 37.23 -7.77 17.91
CA GLU A 263 37.83 -7.49 19.21
C GLU A 263 36.80 -7.55 20.34
N THR A 264 36.27 -8.75 20.60
CA THR A 264 35.91 -9.18 21.97
C THR A 264 35.88 -10.70 22.12
N THR A 265 36.82 -11.41 21.49
CA THR A 265 37.19 -12.77 21.95
C THR A 265 38.34 -12.64 22.94
N GLY A 266 38.01 -12.29 24.18
CA GLY A 266 38.91 -12.40 25.31
C GLY A 266 38.61 -13.68 26.09
N ASN A 267 39.47 -14.69 25.92
CA ASN A 267 39.86 -15.78 26.83
C ASN A 267 38.80 -16.33 27.83
N GLY A 268 38.46 -17.62 27.89
CA GLY A 268 39.07 -18.81 27.33
C GLY A 268 38.77 -19.99 28.26
N HIS A 269 38.29 -21.11 27.72
CA HIS A 269 38.64 -22.45 28.21
C HIS A 269 38.23 -23.46 27.16
N GLY A 270 39.23 -24.12 26.56
CA GLY A 270 39.02 -25.25 25.68
C GLY A 270 38.55 -26.46 26.48
N SER A 271 37.72 -27.28 25.86
CA SER A 271 37.58 -28.72 26.09
C SER A 271 36.79 -29.31 24.92
N ASP A 272 37.53 -29.98 24.04
CA ASP A 272 37.24 -31.29 23.43
C ASP A 272 35.87 -31.59 22.78
N VAL A 273 35.99 -31.89 21.47
CA VAL A 273 35.55 -33.12 20.78
C VAL A 273 34.17 -33.71 21.14
N ILE A 274 33.29 -33.83 20.13
CA ILE A 274 32.73 -35.11 19.66
C ILE A 274 31.91 -34.86 18.38
N SER A 275 32.31 -35.57 17.33
CA SER A 275 31.54 -35.87 16.13
C SER A 275 30.35 -36.79 16.47
N ASP A 276 29.14 -36.48 16.02
CA ASP A 276 28.22 -37.53 15.58
C ASP A 276 27.09 -37.02 14.69
N SER A 277 26.77 -37.86 13.70
CA SER A 277 25.76 -37.67 12.65
C SER A 277 24.35 -38.07 13.14
N PRO A 278 23.28 -37.89 12.32
CA PRO A 278 21.95 -37.52 12.79
C PRO A 278 21.11 -38.70 13.30
N ARG A 279 20.23 -38.44 14.27
CA ARG A 279 19.11 -39.32 14.61
C ARG A 279 17.81 -38.77 14.05
N GLU A 280 17.24 -39.52 13.11
CA GLU A 280 15.82 -39.51 12.80
C GLU A 280 15.01 -39.79 14.07
N GLY A 281 14.01 -38.96 14.33
CA GLY A 281 13.10 -39.07 15.46
C GLY A 281 11.69 -38.72 15.02
N SER A 282 10.92 -39.75 14.70
CA SER A 282 9.48 -39.75 14.51
C SER A 282 8.73 -39.14 15.70
N ILE A 283 7.87 -38.15 15.43
CA ILE A 283 6.92 -37.60 16.41
C ILE A 283 5.55 -38.21 16.13
N GLU A 284 5.08 -39.06 17.06
CA GLU A 284 3.67 -39.42 17.21
C GLU A 284 2.89 -38.23 17.77
N LEU A 285 1.81 -37.85 17.10
CA LEU A 285 0.83 -36.89 17.60
C LEU A 285 -0.21 -37.63 18.45
N LYS A 286 -0.42 -37.17 19.68
CA LYS A 286 -1.66 -37.33 20.44
C LYS A 286 -2.41 -36.01 20.44
#